data_AF-A0A2V8R9M5-F1
#
_entry.id   AF-A0A2V8R9M5-F1
#
_cell.length_a   1.000
_cell.length_b   1.000
_cell.length_c   1.000
_cell.angle_alpha   90.00
_cell.angle_beta   90.00
_cell.angle_gamma   90.00
#
_symmetry.space_group_name_H-M   'P 1'
#
loop_
_entity.id
_entity.type
_entity.pdbx_description
1 polymer ?
#
loop_
_entity_poly.entity_id
_entity_poly.type
_entity_poly.pdbx_seq_one_letter_code
_entity_poly.pdbx_strand_id
1 'polypeptide(L)'
;MKQGAEESVCIPRRGRGERGSVLAVSTLGMLAFLLATGLCVDIGHFYLVKNELQNAADAAAISAAASLNSDDGGITKATDIAVSSFNNYEFNHKQATITRTDVRFAVNLSDFDAGLDMSETSAKAVATRVRFVKVTVPPKTLHVFFASVVIGGSHDIGADAVAGMSVAPNYFEHILPVTVITSNDGQDILPGNMYTIRRAPGTAVSPGNYQILAIDAPGANDDRTGLANGVHADVGVGDVVQTKPGVSSGAVRQGINTRFGDYTGGLDSALYPPDMNVKEGITYQQYLDSQQPGQQTGSNFQSPNTGTPVWGRRVVLIPIIKQSEFDNGRDTVQIFRIGAFFLNSRIGGGNGGDIQVEYIGLRTVLGAGGYDPNGGPGMTELSVPVLYR
;
A
#
# COMPACT_ATOMS: atom_id res chain seq x y z
N MET A 1 -82.71 -73.51 -44.63
CA MET A 1 -83.50 -72.25 -44.67
C MET A 1 -82.86 -71.30 -43.65
N LYS A 2 -82.36 -70.13 -44.10
CA LYS A 2 -81.89 -68.95 -43.35
C LYS A 2 -80.66 -69.13 -42.43
N GLN A 3 -79.49 -68.63 -42.82
CA GLN A 3 -78.95 -67.26 -42.65
C GLN A 3 -78.75 -66.83 -41.19
N GLY A 4 -77.49 -66.56 -40.84
CA GLY A 4 -77.08 -65.77 -39.69
C GLY A 4 -75.64 -65.30 -39.92
N ALA A 5 -75.48 -64.04 -40.32
CA ALA A 5 -74.21 -63.38 -40.58
C ALA A 5 -73.50 -63.07 -39.25
N GLU A 6 -72.20 -63.38 -39.14
CA GLU A 6 -71.36 -62.90 -38.05
C GLU A 6 -70.62 -61.63 -38.49
N GLU A 7 -70.91 -60.57 -37.76
CA GLU A 7 -70.39 -59.21 -37.90
C GLU A 7 -68.93 -59.18 -37.43
N SER A 8 -68.01 -58.81 -38.33
CA SER A 8 -66.61 -58.56 -37.98
C SER A 8 -66.48 -57.22 -37.25
N VAL A 9 -66.45 -57.27 -35.92
CA VAL A 9 -66.10 -56.12 -35.08
C VAL A 9 -64.60 -55.84 -35.19
N CYS A 10 -64.25 -54.79 -35.93
CA CYS A 10 -62.88 -54.26 -35.97
C CYS A 10 -62.64 -53.43 -34.70
N ILE A 11 -61.95 -53.99 -33.72
CA ILE A 11 -61.50 -53.26 -32.53
C ILE A 11 -60.30 -52.39 -32.93
N PRO A 12 -60.35 -51.05 -32.82
CA PRO A 12 -59.20 -50.21 -33.10
C PRO A 12 -58.08 -50.54 -32.11
N ARG A 13 -56.92 -50.96 -32.64
CA ARG A 13 -55.68 -51.14 -31.88
C ARG A 13 -55.33 -49.83 -31.18
N ARG A 14 -55.57 -49.77 -29.87
CA ARG A 14 -55.08 -48.70 -28.99
C ARG A 14 -53.55 -48.71 -29.05
N GLY A 15 -52.95 -47.65 -29.62
CA GLY A 15 -51.52 -47.51 -29.83
C GLY A 15 -50.71 -47.79 -28.57
N ARG A 16 -50.07 -48.97 -28.52
CA ARG A 16 -49.02 -49.31 -27.57
C ARG A 16 -47.69 -48.98 -28.25
N GLY A 17 -47.12 -47.80 -27.96
CA GLY A 17 -45.83 -47.40 -28.54
C GLY A 17 -45.09 -46.26 -27.84
N GLU A 18 -45.77 -45.35 -27.14
CA GLU A 18 -45.13 -44.08 -26.73
C GLU A 18 -44.42 -44.12 -25.36
N ARG A 19 -44.74 -45.07 -24.49
CA ARG A 19 -44.19 -45.10 -23.11
C ARG A 19 -42.69 -45.39 -23.04
N GLY A 20 -42.13 -46.13 -24.01
CA GLY A 20 -40.69 -46.43 -24.05
C GLY A 20 -39.85 -45.24 -24.53
N SER A 21 -40.38 -44.45 -25.46
CA SER A 21 -39.69 -43.27 -26.00
C SER A 21 -39.64 -42.13 -24.99
N VAL A 22 -40.72 -41.91 -24.22
CA VAL A 22 -40.76 -40.88 -23.16
C VAL A 22 -39.69 -41.13 -22.11
N LEU A 23 -39.48 -42.39 -21.70
CA LEU A 23 -38.47 -42.74 -20.71
C LEU A 23 -37.05 -42.44 -21.23
N ALA A 24 -36.74 -42.81 -22.48
CA ALA A 24 -35.44 -42.53 -23.10
C ALA A 24 -35.17 -41.03 -23.31
N VAL A 25 -36.17 -40.25 -23.76
CA VAL A 25 -36.01 -38.81 -23.96
C VAL A 25 -35.90 -38.07 -22.62
N SER A 26 -36.65 -38.48 -21.60
CA SER A 26 -36.58 -37.88 -20.27
C SER A 26 -35.24 -38.14 -19.56
N THR A 27 -34.66 -39.34 -19.68
CA THR A 27 -33.34 -39.65 -19.10
C THR A 27 -32.22 -38.91 -19.79
N LEU A 28 -32.26 -38.82 -21.13
CA LEU A 28 -31.30 -38.03 -21.91
C LEU A 28 -31.43 -36.53 -21.61
N GLY A 29 -32.66 -36.01 -21.50
CA GLY A 29 -32.91 -34.63 -21.11
C GLY A 29 -32.41 -34.31 -19.71
N MET A 30 -32.69 -35.18 -18.73
CA MET A 30 -32.20 -35.00 -17.35
C MET A 30 -30.67 -35.08 -17.28
N LEU A 31 -30.05 -36.01 -18.02
CA LEU A 31 -28.59 -36.07 -18.13
C LEU A 31 -28.01 -34.79 -18.72
N ALA A 32 -28.61 -34.27 -19.79
CA ALA A 32 -28.18 -33.01 -20.41
C ALA A 32 -28.27 -31.83 -19.43
N PHE A 33 -29.36 -31.74 -18.65
CA PHE A 33 -29.50 -30.72 -17.60
C PHE A 33 -28.45 -30.87 -16.50
N LEU A 34 -28.18 -32.10 -16.04
CA LEU A 34 -27.15 -32.33 -15.01
C LEU A 34 -25.76 -31.94 -15.51
N LEU A 35 -25.40 -32.29 -16.75
CA LEU A 35 -24.13 -31.87 -17.36
C LEU A 35 -24.05 -30.35 -17.52
N ALA A 36 -25.14 -29.69 -17.93
CA ALA A 36 -25.19 -28.23 -18.01
C ALA A 36 -25.01 -27.57 -16.64
N THR A 37 -25.67 -28.07 -15.59
CA THR A 37 -25.49 -27.54 -14.22
C THR A 37 -24.07 -27.79 -13.69
N GLY A 38 -23.50 -28.96 -13.98
CA GLY A 38 -22.13 -29.30 -13.63
C GLY A 38 -21.13 -28.34 -14.27
N LEU A 39 -21.30 -28.07 -15.58
CA LEU A 39 -20.49 -27.08 -16.30
C LEU A 39 -20.62 -25.69 -15.68
N CYS A 40 -21.83 -25.25 -15.31
CA CYS A 40 -22.02 -23.97 -14.64
C CYS A 40 -21.27 -23.90 -13.29
N VAL A 41 -21.28 -24.98 -12.51
CA VAL A 41 -20.56 -25.05 -11.24
C VAL A 41 -19.04 -25.00 -11.45
N ASP A 42 -18.51 -25.79 -12.39
CA ASP A 42 -17.07 -25.81 -12.70
C ASP A 42 -16.59 -24.43 -13.18
N ILE A 43 -17.34 -23.78 -14.08
CA ILE A 43 -17.05 -22.42 -14.55
C ILE A 43 -17.12 -21.42 -13.38
N GLY A 44 -18.16 -21.51 -12.55
CA GLY A 44 -18.30 -20.65 -11.36
C GLY A 44 -17.10 -20.75 -10.43
N HIS A 45 -16.64 -21.97 -10.15
CA HIS A 45 -15.44 -22.21 -9.35
C HIS A 45 -14.18 -21.60 -10.00
N PHE A 46 -14.02 -21.73 -11.32
CA PHE A 46 -12.89 -21.11 -12.02
C PHE A 46 -12.87 -19.59 -11.93
N TYR A 47 -14.03 -18.94 -12.07
CA TYR A 47 -14.12 -17.49 -11.92
C TYR A 47 -13.81 -17.04 -10.49
N LEU A 48 -14.27 -17.78 -9.48
CA LEU A 48 -13.95 -17.50 -8.08
C LEU A 48 -12.45 -17.58 -7.83
N VAL A 49 -11.81 -18.70 -8.18
CA VAL A 49 -10.36 -18.87 -7.99
C VAL A 49 -9.56 -17.81 -8.76
N LYS A 50 -9.95 -17.50 -10.00
CA LYS A 50 -9.28 -16.46 -10.79
C LYS A 50 -9.37 -15.08 -10.13
N ASN A 51 -10.53 -14.71 -9.60
CA ASN A 51 -10.71 -13.43 -8.91
C ASN A 51 -9.90 -13.38 -7.61
N GLU A 52 -9.87 -14.47 -6.83
CA GLU A 52 -9.07 -14.54 -5.62
C GLU A 52 -7.56 -14.41 -5.92
N LEU A 53 -7.07 -15.11 -6.95
CA LEU A 53 -5.66 -15.01 -7.38
C LEU A 53 -5.31 -13.60 -7.84
N GLN A 54 -6.21 -12.96 -8.59
CA GLN A 54 -5.98 -11.59 -9.03
C GLN A 54 -6.00 -10.59 -7.88
N ASN A 55 -6.91 -10.74 -6.92
CA ASN A 55 -6.94 -9.88 -5.73
C ASN A 55 -5.65 -10.04 -4.89
N ALA A 56 -5.15 -11.27 -4.74
CA ALA A 56 -3.88 -11.52 -4.05
C ALA A 56 -2.68 -10.94 -4.82
N ALA A 57 -2.66 -11.06 -6.15
CA ALA A 57 -1.63 -10.46 -7.00
C ALA A 57 -1.66 -8.92 -6.94
N ASP A 58 -2.84 -8.31 -7.03
CA ASP A 58 -3.05 -6.86 -6.93
C ASP A 58 -2.57 -6.34 -5.56
N ALA A 59 -2.92 -7.04 -4.48
CA ALA A 59 -2.48 -6.71 -3.12
C ALA A 59 -0.95 -6.85 -2.95
N ALA A 60 -0.35 -7.88 -3.52
CA ALA A 60 1.10 -8.07 -3.52
C ALA A 60 1.82 -6.99 -4.33
N ALA A 61 1.33 -6.64 -5.51
CA ALA A 61 1.92 -5.63 -6.37
C ALA A 61 1.82 -4.23 -5.73
N ILE A 62 0.66 -3.83 -5.21
CA ILE A 62 0.49 -2.50 -4.60
C ILE A 62 1.33 -2.34 -3.33
N SER A 63 1.41 -3.37 -2.49
CA SER A 63 2.22 -3.34 -1.26
C SER A 63 3.72 -3.33 -1.56
N ALA A 64 4.14 -4.00 -2.63
CA ALA A 64 5.51 -3.91 -3.14
C ALA A 64 5.83 -2.51 -3.69
N ALA A 65 4.93 -1.93 -4.49
CA ALA A 65 5.08 -0.58 -5.02
C ALA A 65 5.15 0.46 -3.89
N ALA A 66 4.35 0.28 -2.83
CA ALA A 66 4.36 1.14 -1.64
C ALA A 66 5.71 1.13 -0.88
N SER A 67 6.54 0.11 -1.12
CA SER A 67 7.85 -0.03 -0.46
C SER A 67 9.01 0.54 -1.29
N LEU A 68 8.74 1.03 -2.51
CA LEU A 68 9.76 1.63 -3.36
C LEU A 68 10.17 3.02 -2.84
N ASN A 69 11.48 3.25 -2.79
CA ASN A 69 12.06 4.48 -2.22
C ASN A 69 13.30 4.97 -3.00
N SER A 70 13.45 4.54 -4.26
CA SER A 70 14.60 4.85 -5.11
C SER A 70 15.96 4.34 -4.60
N ASP A 71 15.97 3.37 -3.68
CA ASP A 71 17.17 2.75 -3.11
C ASP A 71 17.12 1.21 -3.18
N ASP A 72 18.27 0.55 -3.06
CA ASP A 72 18.38 -0.91 -3.11
C ASP A 72 17.65 -1.61 -1.95
N GLY A 73 17.52 -0.95 -0.80
CA GLY A 73 16.76 -1.40 0.36
C GLY A 73 15.28 -1.48 0.05
N GLY A 74 14.74 -0.49 -0.67
CA GLY A 74 13.34 -0.49 -1.10
C GLY A 74 13.02 -1.60 -2.09
N ILE A 75 13.93 -1.91 -3.03
CA ILE A 75 13.76 -3.04 -3.97
C ILE A 75 13.69 -4.37 -3.22
N THR A 76 14.59 -4.56 -2.25
CA THR A 76 14.62 -5.77 -1.43
C THR A 76 13.33 -5.91 -0.63
N LYS A 77 12.92 -4.82 0.02
CA LYS A 77 11.72 -4.77 0.85
C LYS A 77 10.44 -4.95 0.04
N ALA A 78 10.36 -4.35 -1.14
CA ALA A 78 9.25 -4.55 -2.08
C ALA A 78 9.09 -6.02 -2.43
N THR A 79 10.21 -6.72 -2.66
CA THR A 79 10.20 -8.16 -2.94
C THR A 79 9.76 -8.98 -1.71
N ASP A 80 10.25 -8.65 -0.51
CA ASP A 80 9.85 -9.31 0.74
C ASP A 80 8.34 -9.16 1.01
N ILE A 81 7.83 -7.94 0.84
CA ILE A 81 6.42 -7.62 1.06
C ILE A 81 5.54 -8.28 -0.02
N ALA A 82 5.93 -8.28 -1.29
CA ALA A 82 5.20 -9.00 -2.34
C ALA A 82 5.00 -10.48 -1.98
N VAL A 83 6.11 -11.15 -1.64
CA VAL A 83 6.12 -12.58 -1.33
C VAL A 83 5.32 -12.88 -0.06
N SER A 84 5.52 -12.11 1.01
CA SER A 84 4.79 -12.32 2.27
C SER A 84 3.31 -11.98 2.14
N SER A 85 2.95 -10.88 1.48
CA SER A 85 1.57 -10.46 1.25
C SER A 85 0.80 -11.52 0.45
N PHE A 86 1.37 -12.01 -0.66
CA PHE A 86 0.73 -13.06 -1.45
C PHE A 86 0.63 -14.39 -0.70
N ASN A 87 1.70 -14.81 -0.03
CA ASN A 87 1.74 -16.12 0.63
C ASN A 87 0.87 -16.16 1.90
N ASN A 88 0.39 -15.02 2.41
CA ASN A 88 -0.62 -14.97 3.46
C ASN A 88 -2.03 -15.40 2.97
N TYR A 89 -2.26 -15.48 1.65
CA TYR A 89 -3.52 -15.96 1.10
C TYR A 89 -3.55 -17.49 1.03
N GLU A 90 -4.61 -18.07 1.59
CA GLU A 90 -4.91 -19.50 1.48
C GLU A 90 -6.03 -19.72 0.46
N PHE A 91 -5.81 -20.63 -0.49
CA PHE A 91 -6.78 -20.99 -1.51
C PHE A 91 -7.27 -22.41 -1.24
N ASN A 92 -8.47 -22.54 -0.69
CA ASN A 92 -9.07 -23.84 -0.36
C ASN A 92 -8.12 -24.75 0.47
N HIS A 93 -7.58 -24.22 1.58
CA HIS A 93 -6.60 -24.90 2.45
C HIS A 93 -5.29 -25.30 1.77
N LYS A 94 -4.99 -24.74 0.58
CA LYS A 94 -3.71 -24.87 -0.09
C LYS A 94 -3.11 -23.49 -0.28
N GLN A 95 -1.88 -23.33 0.19
CA GLN A 95 -1.15 -22.09 0.00
C GLN A 95 -0.72 -21.98 -1.46
N ALA A 96 -1.12 -20.91 -2.14
CA ALA A 96 -0.49 -20.55 -3.39
C ALA A 96 0.79 -19.79 -3.04
N THR A 97 1.93 -20.33 -3.45
CA THR A 97 3.23 -19.72 -3.16
C THR A 97 3.75 -19.01 -4.41
N ILE A 98 4.19 -17.77 -4.22
CA ILE A 98 5.14 -17.09 -5.11
C ILE A 98 6.50 -17.00 -4.43
N THR A 99 7.52 -16.80 -5.25
CA THR A 99 8.92 -16.66 -4.84
C THR A 99 9.47 -15.31 -5.30
N ARG A 100 10.70 -14.98 -4.88
CA ARG A 100 11.34 -13.72 -5.28
C ARG A 100 11.53 -13.58 -6.79
N THR A 101 11.61 -14.69 -7.54
CA THR A 101 11.78 -14.66 -9.00
C THR A 101 10.50 -14.23 -9.73
N ASP A 102 9.35 -14.37 -9.07
CA ASP A 102 8.04 -13.99 -9.59
C ASP A 102 7.75 -12.49 -9.43
N VAL A 103 8.65 -11.76 -8.75
CA VAL A 103 8.61 -10.32 -8.59
C VAL A 103 9.64 -9.68 -9.53
N ARG A 104 9.17 -8.86 -10.46
CA ARG A 104 9.97 -8.24 -11.52
C ARG A 104 9.84 -6.73 -11.46
N PHE A 105 10.86 -6.01 -11.91
CA PHE A 105 10.92 -4.55 -11.80
C PHE A 105 11.14 -3.89 -13.16
N ALA A 106 10.68 -2.65 -13.31
CA ALA A 106 10.86 -1.90 -14.54
C ALA A 106 11.00 -0.38 -14.31
N VAL A 107 11.62 0.29 -15.29
CA VAL A 107 11.68 1.76 -15.33
C VAL A 107 10.41 2.33 -15.97
N ASN A 108 9.94 1.71 -17.04
CA ASN A 108 8.71 2.05 -17.75
C ASN A 108 7.73 0.88 -17.76
N LEU A 109 6.43 1.18 -17.81
CA LEU A 109 5.40 0.15 -17.90
C LEU A 109 5.57 -0.74 -19.14
N SER A 110 5.97 -0.15 -20.28
CA SER A 110 6.22 -0.87 -21.54
C SER A 110 7.41 -1.83 -21.48
N ASP A 111 8.30 -1.71 -20.49
CA ASP A 111 9.46 -2.59 -20.37
C ASP A 111 9.00 -4.03 -20.03
N PHE A 112 7.86 -4.21 -19.35
CA PHE A 112 7.29 -5.53 -19.10
C PHE A 112 6.82 -6.22 -20.38
N ASP A 113 6.19 -5.48 -21.30
CA ASP A 113 5.71 -6.01 -22.58
C ASP A 113 6.87 -6.31 -23.54
N ALA A 114 7.94 -5.54 -23.44
CA ALA A 114 9.15 -5.71 -24.25
C ALA A 114 10.11 -6.79 -23.71
N GLY A 115 9.82 -7.40 -22.55
CA GLY A 115 10.71 -8.36 -21.88
C GLY A 115 12.03 -7.73 -21.40
N LEU A 116 12.01 -6.42 -21.12
CA LEU A 116 13.12 -5.63 -20.58
C LEU A 116 13.02 -5.48 -19.05
N ASP A 117 12.13 -6.25 -18.42
CA ASP A 117 11.94 -6.30 -16.99
C ASP A 117 13.16 -6.90 -16.28
N MET A 118 13.40 -6.44 -15.07
CA MET A 118 14.61 -6.69 -14.31
C MET A 118 14.32 -7.64 -13.16
N SER A 119 15.30 -8.51 -12.89
CA SER A 119 15.36 -9.23 -11.62
C SER A 119 15.61 -8.27 -10.46
N GLU A 120 15.31 -8.70 -9.24
CA GLU A 120 15.68 -7.95 -8.04
C GLU A 120 17.15 -7.49 -8.06
N THR A 121 18.08 -8.39 -8.39
CA THR A 121 19.52 -8.08 -8.45
C THR A 121 19.85 -6.99 -9.47
N SER A 122 19.27 -7.08 -10.67
CA SER A 122 19.49 -6.07 -11.72
C SER A 122 18.83 -4.74 -11.37
N ALA A 123 17.66 -4.78 -10.73
CA ALA A 123 16.91 -3.60 -10.31
C ALA A 123 17.65 -2.81 -9.22
N LYS A 124 18.34 -3.48 -8.28
CA LYS A 124 19.18 -2.83 -7.27
C LYS A 124 20.25 -1.93 -7.86
N ALA A 125 20.88 -2.35 -8.97
CA ALA A 125 21.91 -1.55 -9.64
C ALA A 125 21.39 -0.25 -10.27
N VAL A 126 20.07 -0.14 -10.48
CA VAL A 126 19.40 1.03 -11.07
C VAL A 126 18.22 1.52 -10.22
N ALA A 127 18.26 1.27 -8.90
CA ALA A 127 17.12 1.46 -8.00
C ALA A 127 16.51 2.87 -8.07
N THR A 128 17.33 3.90 -8.27
CA THR A 128 16.88 5.30 -8.42
C THR A 128 15.96 5.55 -9.61
N ARG A 129 15.99 4.67 -10.62
CA ARG A 129 15.19 4.77 -11.85
C ARG A 129 14.00 3.81 -11.87
N VAL A 130 13.99 2.79 -11.02
CA VAL A 130 12.89 1.81 -10.96
C VAL A 130 11.62 2.49 -10.47
N ARG A 131 10.51 2.26 -11.17
CA ARG A 131 9.22 2.87 -10.85
C ARG A 131 8.10 1.86 -10.72
N PHE A 132 8.24 0.70 -11.35
CA PHE A 132 7.19 -0.29 -11.43
C PHE A 132 7.67 -1.65 -10.93
N VAL A 133 6.73 -2.41 -10.38
CA VAL A 133 6.87 -3.78 -9.94
C VAL A 133 5.73 -4.61 -10.54
N LYS A 134 6.08 -5.78 -11.06
CA LYS A 134 5.14 -6.78 -11.54
C LYS A 134 5.23 -8.01 -10.66
N VAL A 135 4.09 -8.52 -10.22
CA VAL A 135 3.96 -9.81 -9.53
C VAL A 135 3.27 -10.77 -10.48
N THR A 136 3.95 -11.85 -10.82
CA THR A 136 3.46 -12.91 -11.71
C THR A 136 3.11 -14.13 -10.88
N VAL A 137 1.87 -14.59 -10.91
CA VAL A 137 1.46 -15.80 -10.19
C VAL A 137 1.62 -17.01 -11.11
N PRO A 138 2.47 -17.99 -10.77
CA PRO A 138 2.64 -19.18 -11.59
C PRO A 138 1.30 -19.91 -11.79
N PRO A 139 1.02 -20.41 -13.01
CA PRO A 139 -0.26 -21.05 -13.30
C PRO A 139 -0.55 -22.20 -12.34
N LYS A 140 -1.77 -22.22 -11.80
CA LYS A 140 -2.26 -23.29 -10.91
C LYS A 140 -3.24 -24.16 -11.67
N THR A 141 -2.98 -25.46 -11.70
CA THR A 141 -3.85 -26.45 -12.31
C THR A 141 -5.09 -26.69 -11.45
N LEU A 142 -6.26 -26.33 -11.96
CA LEU A 142 -7.55 -26.63 -11.37
C LEU A 142 -8.20 -27.79 -12.10
N HIS A 143 -8.70 -28.76 -11.35
CA HIS A 143 -9.42 -29.89 -11.92
C HIS A 143 -10.88 -29.53 -12.16
N VAL A 144 -11.40 -30.01 -13.29
CA VAL A 144 -12.83 -29.94 -13.63
C VAL A 144 -13.51 -31.18 -13.06
N PHE A 145 -14.59 -31.01 -12.31
CA PHE A 145 -15.24 -32.13 -11.61
C PHE A 145 -16.39 -32.73 -12.43
N PHE A 146 -17.28 -31.89 -12.96
CA PHE A 146 -18.54 -32.34 -13.55
C PHE A 146 -18.54 -32.31 -15.08
N ALA A 147 -17.83 -31.35 -15.68
CA ALA A 147 -17.78 -31.13 -17.12
C ALA A 147 -16.47 -31.58 -17.77
N SER A 148 -15.72 -32.48 -17.14
CA SER A 148 -14.39 -32.91 -17.63
C SER A 148 -14.41 -33.49 -19.04
N VAL A 149 -15.54 -34.10 -19.44
CA VAL A 149 -15.78 -34.63 -20.79
C VAL A 149 -15.96 -33.52 -21.85
N VAL A 150 -16.43 -32.33 -21.43
CA VAL A 150 -16.76 -31.21 -22.34
C VAL A 150 -15.61 -30.20 -22.43
N ILE A 151 -15.00 -29.86 -21.29
CA ILE A 151 -13.99 -28.81 -21.19
C ILE A 151 -12.59 -29.35 -20.87
N GLY A 152 -12.40 -30.68 -20.78
CA GLY A 152 -11.14 -31.29 -20.38
C GLY A 152 -11.01 -31.43 -18.86
N GLY A 153 -10.08 -32.27 -18.41
CA GLY A 153 -9.96 -32.65 -16.98
C GLY A 153 -9.30 -31.60 -16.08
N SER A 154 -8.60 -30.62 -16.64
CA SER A 154 -7.95 -29.56 -15.87
C SER A 154 -7.63 -28.33 -16.71
N HIS A 155 -7.53 -27.17 -16.06
CA HIS A 155 -7.14 -25.89 -16.64
C HIS A 155 -6.14 -25.18 -15.74
N ASP A 156 -5.16 -24.52 -16.35
CA ASP A 156 -4.20 -23.71 -15.63
C ASP A 156 -4.69 -22.26 -15.54
N ILE A 157 -4.73 -21.72 -14.31
CA ILE A 157 -5.10 -20.33 -14.05
C ILE A 157 -3.92 -19.62 -13.40
N GLY A 158 -3.42 -18.59 -14.06
CA GLY A 158 -2.46 -17.63 -13.52
C GLY A 158 -3.08 -16.25 -13.36
N ALA A 159 -2.36 -15.36 -12.70
CA ALA A 159 -2.74 -13.97 -12.47
C ALA A 159 -1.46 -13.11 -12.53
N ASP A 160 -1.56 -11.93 -13.13
CA ASP A 160 -0.46 -10.97 -13.21
C ASP A 160 -0.98 -9.63 -12.70
N ALA A 161 -0.18 -8.93 -11.90
CA ALA A 161 -0.50 -7.59 -11.44
C ALA A 161 0.72 -6.68 -11.56
N VAL A 162 0.51 -5.44 -12.02
CA VAL A 162 1.55 -4.42 -12.11
C VAL A 162 1.15 -3.24 -11.25
N ALA A 163 2.07 -2.74 -10.44
CA ALA A 163 1.90 -1.53 -9.68
C ALA A 163 3.16 -0.66 -9.78
N GLY A 164 3.04 0.63 -9.48
CA GLY A 164 4.19 1.52 -9.50
C GLY A 164 3.95 2.87 -8.88
N MET A 165 4.98 3.70 -8.95
CA MET A 165 4.95 5.08 -8.52
C MET A 165 4.02 5.91 -9.43
N SER A 166 3.11 6.67 -8.82
CA SER A 166 2.25 7.61 -9.52
C SER A 166 3.03 8.72 -10.23
N VAL A 167 2.30 9.52 -11.00
CA VAL A 167 2.74 10.90 -11.32
C VAL A 167 2.90 11.72 -10.03
N ALA A 168 3.67 12.80 -10.13
CA ALA A 168 3.94 13.71 -9.01
C ALA A 168 2.63 14.24 -8.38
N PRO A 169 2.28 13.85 -7.15
CA PRO A 169 1.08 14.33 -6.47
C PRO A 169 1.25 15.81 -6.07
N ASN A 170 0.15 16.54 -5.89
CA ASN A 170 0.18 17.94 -5.43
C ASN A 170 -0.57 18.17 -4.10
N TYR A 171 -1.19 17.12 -3.55
CA TYR A 171 -1.71 17.09 -2.18
C TYR A 171 -1.46 15.72 -1.52
N PHE A 172 -1.37 15.71 -0.19
CA PHE A 172 -1.18 14.52 0.63
C PHE A 172 -1.99 14.60 1.93
N GLU A 173 -2.38 13.43 2.42
CA GLU A 173 -2.81 13.19 3.80
C GLU A 173 -1.63 12.65 4.63
N HIS A 174 -1.87 12.40 5.92
CA HIS A 174 -0.92 11.83 6.87
C HIS A 174 0.34 12.68 7.07
N ILE A 175 0.20 13.98 6.88
CA ILE A 175 1.26 14.96 7.10
C ILE A 175 1.44 15.20 8.60
N LEU A 176 2.67 15.36 9.07
CA LEU A 176 2.90 15.77 10.45
C LEU A 176 2.55 17.26 10.65
N PRO A 177 1.85 17.63 11.74
CA PRO A 177 1.46 19.02 12.03
C PRO A 177 2.63 19.85 12.60
N VAL A 178 3.80 19.76 11.97
CA VAL A 178 5.04 20.49 12.28
C VAL A 178 5.70 20.95 10.98
N THR A 179 6.66 21.87 11.01
CA THR A 179 7.23 22.40 9.77
C THR A 179 8.74 22.58 9.80
N VAL A 180 9.38 22.33 8.65
CA VAL A 180 10.74 22.80 8.36
C VAL A 180 10.67 24.19 7.76
N ILE A 181 11.52 25.10 8.26
CA ILE A 181 11.62 26.46 7.73
C ILE A 181 12.77 26.51 6.73
N THR A 182 12.49 27.05 5.55
CA THR A 182 13.45 27.29 4.46
C THR A 182 13.69 28.78 4.27
N SER A 183 14.83 29.15 3.73
CA SER A 183 15.09 30.49 3.22
C SER A 183 14.07 30.90 2.14
N ASN A 184 13.90 32.20 1.91
CA ASN A 184 12.84 32.70 1.02
C ASN A 184 13.03 32.31 -0.46
N ASP A 185 14.25 31.95 -0.84
CA ASP A 185 14.60 31.39 -2.15
C ASP A 185 14.27 29.88 -2.27
N GLY A 186 14.02 29.18 -1.15
CA GLY A 186 13.62 27.78 -1.12
C GLY A 186 14.73 26.76 -1.43
N GLN A 187 16.00 27.19 -1.45
CA GLN A 187 17.13 26.39 -1.96
C GLN A 187 17.99 25.75 -0.86
N ASP A 188 17.74 26.06 0.41
CA ASP A 188 18.56 25.61 1.54
C ASP A 188 18.16 24.24 2.11
N ILE A 189 17.10 23.61 1.58
CA ILE A 189 16.67 22.26 1.94
C ILE A 189 17.27 21.24 0.96
N LEU A 190 18.40 20.65 1.35
CA LEU A 190 19.23 19.75 0.54
C LEU A 190 19.18 18.30 1.07
N PRO A 191 19.18 17.29 0.17
CA PRO A 191 19.14 15.88 0.57
C PRO A 191 20.30 15.49 1.49
N GLY A 192 20.03 14.65 2.50
CA GLY A 192 20.99 14.15 3.49
C GLY A 192 21.31 15.12 4.64
N ASN A 193 20.83 16.37 4.58
CA ASN A 193 21.06 17.35 5.64
C ASN A 193 20.00 17.23 6.76
N MET A 194 20.43 17.60 7.97
CA MET A 194 19.57 17.62 9.16
C MET A 194 18.89 18.98 9.34
N TYR A 195 17.58 18.96 9.60
CA TYR A 195 16.73 20.11 9.85
C TYR A 195 15.98 19.99 11.17
N THR A 196 15.63 21.12 11.76
CA THR A 196 14.86 21.18 13.02
C THR A 196 13.39 21.49 12.72
N ILE A 197 12.49 20.60 13.09
CA ILE A 197 11.02 20.72 12.85
C ILE A 197 10.24 21.24 14.06
N ARG A 198 10.93 21.35 15.19
CA ARG A 198 10.42 21.94 16.41
C ARG A 198 11.60 22.50 17.17
N ARG A 199 11.64 23.82 17.31
CA ARG A 199 12.68 24.53 18.06
C ARG A 199 12.36 24.60 19.54
N ALA A 200 13.40 24.58 20.37
CA ALA A 200 13.33 24.87 21.79
C ALA A 200 12.88 26.33 22.04
N PRO A 201 12.36 26.64 23.25
CA PRO A 201 12.06 28.02 23.64
C PRO A 201 13.25 28.96 23.47
N GLY A 202 13.01 30.12 22.84
CA GLY A 202 13.99 31.20 22.68
C GLY A 202 14.73 31.25 21.33
N THR A 203 14.61 30.22 20.48
CA THR A 203 15.27 30.16 19.15
C THR A 203 14.28 30.13 17.98
N ALA A 204 13.00 30.40 18.28
CA ALA A 204 11.91 30.42 17.33
C ALA A 204 12.03 31.55 16.30
N VAL A 205 11.52 31.32 15.09
CA VAL A 205 11.46 32.34 14.03
C VAL A 205 10.53 33.49 14.39
N SER A 206 9.51 33.22 15.22
CA SER A 206 8.60 34.20 15.78
C SER A 206 8.36 33.90 17.27
N PRO A 207 8.33 34.90 18.17
CA PRO A 207 8.14 34.68 19.61
C PRO A 207 6.89 33.84 19.91
N GLY A 208 7.09 32.69 20.57
CA GLY A 208 6.00 31.79 20.95
C GLY A 208 5.54 30.79 19.87
N ASN A 209 6.12 30.83 18.67
CA ASN A 209 5.86 29.86 17.60
C ASN A 209 6.92 28.74 17.60
N TYR A 210 6.49 27.51 17.84
CA TYR A 210 7.37 26.35 17.98
C TYR A 210 7.40 25.44 16.75
N GLN A 211 7.05 25.99 15.56
CA GLN A 211 6.92 25.26 14.30
C GLN A 211 5.83 24.17 14.33
N ILE A 212 4.79 24.37 15.15
CA ILE A 212 3.61 23.50 15.20
C ILE A 212 2.50 24.17 14.40
N LEU A 213 1.83 23.38 13.56
CA LEU A 213 0.75 23.80 12.69
C LEU A 213 -0.58 23.22 13.19
N ALA A 214 -1.63 24.02 13.20
CA ALA A 214 -3.00 23.58 13.45
C ALA A 214 -3.66 23.23 12.11
N ILE A 215 -3.24 22.12 11.49
CA ILE A 215 -3.74 21.67 10.19
C ILE A 215 -5.18 21.14 10.31
N ASP A 216 -5.42 20.22 11.25
CA ASP A 216 -6.74 19.63 11.48
C ASP A 216 -7.48 20.36 12.62
N ALA A 217 -6.87 20.38 13.81
CA ALA A 217 -7.41 21.06 14.98
C ALA A 217 -6.30 21.65 15.87
N PRO A 218 -6.60 22.70 16.66
CA PRO A 218 -5.61 23.38 17.49
C PRO A 218 -5.40 22.72 18.87
N GLY A 219 -6.01 21.58 19.20
CA GLY A 219 -5.92 20.96 20.52
C GLY A 219 -4.62 20.19 20.75
N ALA A 220 -4.13 20.13 21.99
CA ALA A 220 -2.92 19.35 22.31
C ALA A 220 -3.11 17.84 22.09
N ASN A 221 -4.33 17.33 22.25
CA ASN A 221 -4.63 15.93 21.91
C ASN A 221 -4.51 15.67 20.41
N ASP A 222 -4.89 16.64 19.58
CA ASP A 222 -4.80 16.57 18.12
C ASP A 222 -3.33 16.62 17.68
N ASP A 223 -2.49 17.43 18.33
CA ASP A 223 -1.04 17.38 18.10
C ASP A 223 -0.50 15.99 18.39
N ARG A 224 -0.93 15.36 19.49
CA ARG A 224 -0.43 14.04 19.90
C ARG A 224 -0.79 12.96 18.88
N THR A 225 -2.06 12.91 18.44
CA THR A 225 -2.53 11.92 17.47
C THR A 225 -2.00 12.20 16.07
N GLY A 226 -2.06 13.46 15.64
CA GLY A 226 -1.51 13.91 14.36
C GLY A 226 0.00 13.72 14.29
N LEU A 227 0.73 13.89 15.39
CA LEU A 227 2.16 13.56 15.42
C LEU A 227 2.42 12.07 15.52
N ALA A 228 1.47 11.22 15.89
CA ALA A 228 1.66 9.76 15.96
C ALA A 228 1.41 9.06 14.60
N ASN A 229 0.41 9.49 13.83
CA ASN A 229 0.04 8.88 12.54
C ASN A 229 0.02 9.84 11.34
N GLY A 230 0.21 11.14 11.55
CA GLY A 230 -0.11 12.17 10.57
C GLY A 230 -1.55 12.66 10.73
N VAL A 231 -1.85 13.86 10.27
CA VAL A 231 -3.22 14.38 10.21
C VAL A 231 -3.94 13.84 8.98
N HIS A 232 -5.25 13.56 9.09
CA HIS A 232 -6.05 13.04 7.97
C HIS A 232 -6.67 14.15 7.10
N ALA A 233 -6.12 15.36 7.18
CA ALA A 233 -6.53 16.46 6.31
C ALA A 233 -5.68 16.44 5.04
N ASP A 234 -6.32 16.69 3.89
CA ASP A 234 -5.64 16.96 2.64
C ASP A 234 -4.87 18.26 2.74
N VAL A 235 -3.59 18.22 2.36
CA VAL A 235 -2.70 19.37 2.41
C VAL A 235 -1.87 19.39 1.13
N GLY A 236 -1.94 20.51 0.42
CA GLY A 236 -1.23 20.75 -0.83
C GLY A 236 -0.31 21.97 -0.81
N VAL A 237 0.38 22.17 -1.94
CA VAL A 237 1.18 23.39 -2.17
C VAL A 237 0.26 24.60 -2.28
N GLY A 238 0.59 25.65 -1.55
CA GLY A 238 -0.14 26.92 -1.58
C GLY A 238 -1.27 27.00 -0.57
N ASP A 239 -1.59 25.92 0.14
CA ASP A 239 -2.59 25.93 1.21
C ASP A 239 -2.15 26.81 2.37
N VAL A 240 -3.12 27.49 2.96
CA VAL A 240 -2.92 28.40 4.09
C VAL A 240 -3.37 27.69 5.36
N VAL A 241 -2.43 27.47 6.28
CA VAL A 241 -2.66 26.76 7.54
C VAL A 241 -2.36 27.65 8.74
N GLN A 242 -3.06 27.43 9.84
CA GLN A 242 -2.88 28.22 11.06
C GLN A 242 -1.66 27.75 11.84
N THR A 243 -0.87 28.68 12.37
CA THR A 243 0.17 28.36 13.36
C THR A 243 -0.46 28.11 14.73
N LYS A 244 0.21 27.29 15.54
CA LYS A 244 -0.17 27.03 16.93
C LYS A 244 0.90 27.56 17.88
N PRO A 245 0.71 28.78 18.43
CA PRO A 245 1.58 29.28 19.49
C PRO A 245 1.45 28.45 20.76
N GLY A 246 2.55 28.36 21.51
CA GLY A 246 2.61 27.66 22.79
C GLY A 246 3.17 26.24 22.71
N VAL A 247 3.60 25.75 23.87
CA VAL A 247 4.43 24.54 23.98
C VAL A 247 3.58 23.34 24.40
N SER A 248 3.06 22.59 23.42
CA SER A 248 2.44 21.26 23.68
C SER A 248 3.50 20.16 23.92
N SER A 249 4.58 20.41 24.68
CA SER A 249 5.75 19.49 24.80
C SER A 249 5.37 18.04 25.15
N GLY A 250 4.43 17.87 26.08
CA GLY A 250 3.97 16.54 26.48
C GLY A 250 3.33 15.78 25.33
N ALA A 251 2.35 16.39 24.67
CA ALA A 251 1.64 15.80 23.54
C ALA A 251 2.56 15.49 22.35
N VAL A 252 3.45 16.42 22.01
CA VAL A 252 4.39 16.25 20.90
C VAL A 252 5.35 15.08 21.16
N ARG A 253 5.93 15.01 22.37
CA ARG A 253 6.77 13.88 22.80
C ARG A 253 6.02 12.57 22.72
N GLN A 254 4.82 12.52 23.27
CA GLN A 254 3.99 11.31 23.30
C GLN A 254 3.61 10.82 21.91
N GLY A 255 3.34 11.72 20.96
CA GLY A 255 3.00 11.38 19.58
C GLY A 255 4.19 10.85 18.78
N ILE A 256 5.27 11.63 18.69
CA ILE A 256 6.47 11.26 17.90
C ILE A 256 7.13 9.98 18.44
N ASN A 257 7.23 9.83 19.76
CA ASN A 257 7.92 8.69 20.38
C ASN A 257 7.25 7.33 20.11
N THR A 258 5.98 7.29 19.69
CA THR A 258 5.34 6.04 19.24
C THR A 258 6.10 5.36 18.12
N ARG A 259 6.68 6.13 17.17
CA ARG A 259 7.53 5.59 16.10
C ARG A 259 8.80 4.93 16.60
N PHE A 260 9.25 5.30 17.80
CA PHE A 260 10.41 4.73 18.48
C PHE A 260 10.03 3.66 19.51
N GLY A 261 8.75 3.24 19.56
CA GLY A 261 8.27 2.22 20.48
C GLY A 261 8.12 2.69 21.94
N ASP A 262 8.09 4.01 22.19
CA ASP A 262 7.82 4.58 23.51
C ASP A 262 6.38 5.11 23.59
N TYR A 263 5.56 4.42 24.38
CA TYR A 263 4.12 4.66 24.56
C TYR A 263 3.78 5.25 25.93
N THR A 264 4.72 5.91 26.60
CA THR A 264 4.48 6.56 27.91
C THR A 264 3.33 7.57 27.92
N GLY A 265 2.81 7.97 26.75
CA GLY A 265 1.64 8.83 26.57
C GLY A 265 0.27 8.16 26.52
N GLY A 266 0.20 6.84 26.65
CA GLY A 266 -1.06 6.08 26.65
C GLY A 266 -1.70 5.88 25.28
N LEU A 267 -0.94 6.11 24.19
CA LEU A 267 -1.37 5.70 22.84
C LEU A 267 -1.21 4.18 22.70
N ASP A 268 -2.11 3.55 21.94
CA ASP A 268 -2.09 2.10 21.71
C ASP A 268 -1.10 1.74 20.59
N SER A 269 -0.18 0.81 20.89
CA SER A 269 0.77 0.27 19.92
C SER A 269 0.13 -0.49 18.75
N ALA A 270 -1.11 -0.97 18.89
CA ALA A 270 -1.84 -1.59 17.78
C ALA A 270 -2.35 -0.55 16.76
N LEU A 271 -2.74 0.64 17.22
CA LEU A 271 -3.24 1.74 16.37
C LEU A 271 -2.11 2.66 15.88
N TYR A 272 -1.05 2.76 16.67
CA TYR A 272 0.11 3.60 16.40
C TYR A 272 1.39 2.74 16.42
N PRO A 273 1.55 1.78 15.50
CA PRO A 273 2.66 0.84 15.54
C PRO A 273 4.02 1.56 15.47
N PRO A 274 5.07 0.99 16.07
CA PRO A 274 6.41 1.55 16.02
C PRO A 274 7.06 1.26 14.67
N ASP A 275 8.21 1.85 14.43
CA ASP A 275 9.05 1.48 13.30
C ASP A 275 9.74 0.12 13.51
N MET A 276 10.02 -0.58 12.41
CA MET A 276 10.86 -1.79 12.40
C MET A 276 12.24 -1.57 13.02
N ASN A 277 12.82 -0.39 12.84
CA ASN A 277 14.10 -0.01 13.45
C ASN A 277 13.97 1.31 14.22
N VAL A 278 14.01 1.20 15.54
CA VAL A 278 13.92 2.31 16.49
C VAL A 278 15.29 2.86 16.90
N LYS A 279 16.38 2.45 16.23
CA LYS A 279 17.74 2.92 16.52
C LYS A 279 17.85 4.43 16.28
N GLU A 280 18.22 5.16 17.31
CA GLU A 280 18.43 6.60 17.24
C GLU A 280 19.84 6.94 16.74
N GLY A 281 20.02 8.14 16.18
CA GLY A 281 21.33 8.67 15.81
C GLY A 281 21.93 8.05 14.55
N ILE A 282 21.08 7.59 13.64
CA ILE A 282 21.48 6.99 12.36
C ILE A 282 20.96 7.84 11.20
N THR A 283 21.69 7.81 10.09
CA THR A 283 21.21 8.45 8.85
C THR A 283 20.12 7.60 8.19
N TYR A 284 19.37 8.20 7.27
CA TYR A 284 18.40 7.47 6.45
C TYR A 284 19.07 6.35 5.65
N GLN A 285 20.26 6.58 5.10
CA GLN A 285 20.99 5.51 4.40
C GLN A 285 21.35 4.36 5.34
N GLN A 286 21.86 4.64 6.54
CA GLN A 286 22.15 3.59 7.53
C GLN A 286 20.90 2.84 7.97
N TYR A 287 19.75 3.53 8.02
CA TYR A 287 18.46 2.91 8.24
C TYR A 287 18.10 1.96 7.11
N LEU A 288 18.25 2.33 5.83
CA LEU A 288 18.01 1.45 4.69
C LEU A 288 18.95 0.23 4.67
N ASP A 289 20.25 0.46 4.88
CA ASP A 289 21.27 -0.59 4.89
C ASP A 289 20.99 -1.63 5.99
N SER A 290 20.49 -1.18 7.15
CA SER A 290 20.16 -2.06 8.29
C SER A 290 19.03 -3.06 8.01
N GLN A 291 18.35 -2.92 6.88
CA GLN A 291 17.10 -3.62 6.56
C GLN A 291 17.30 -4.61 5.42
N GLN A 292 18.48 -4.61 4.84
CA GLN A 292 18.93 -5.67 3.97
C GLN A 292 18.88 -7.02 4.72
N PRO A 293 18.55 -8.13 4.03
CA PRO A 293 18.50 -9.46 4.62
C PRO A 293 19.78 -9.79 5.39
N GLY A 294 19.62 -10.15 6.67
CA GLY A 294 20.73 -10.49 7.56
C GLY A 294 21.45 -9.30 8.22
N GLN A 295 21.04 -8.04 7.96
CA GLN A 295 21.63 -6.84 8.59
C GLN A 295 20.82 -6.31 9.79
N GLN A 296 19.67 -6.91 10.10
CA GLN A 296 18.74 -6.54 11.18
C GLN A 296 19.23 -6.92 12.59
N THR A 297 20.55 -6.96 12.78
CA THR A 297 21.24 -7.29 14.03
C THR A 297 22.49 -6.43 14.26
N GLY A 298 22.80 -5.52 13.33
CA GLY A 298 23.99 -4.67 13.38
C GLY A 298 23.87 -3.47 14.33
N SER A 299 24.95 -2.67 14.42
CA SER A 299 25.01 -1.47 15.28
C SER A 299 23.95 -0.41 14.97
N ASN A 300 23.47 -0.42 13.73
CA ASN A 300 22.50 0.54 13.19
C ASN A 300 21.06 0.02 13.28
N PHE A 301 20.83 -1.15 13.87
CA PHE A 301 19.50 -1.73 14.04
C PHE A 301 19.15 -1.89 15.52
N GLN A 302 17.92 -1.53 15.86
CA GLN A 302 17.31 -1.82 17.16
C GLN A 302 15.83 -2.13 16.94
N SER A 303 15.40 -3.33 17.32
CA SER A 303 13.98 -3.71 17.27
C SER A 303 13.18 -2.95 18.33
N PRO A 304 11.92 -2.56 18.06
CA PRO A 304 11.06 -1.97 19.09
C PRO A 304 10.74 -2.97 20.20
N ASN A 305 10.59 -2.45 21.42
CA ASN A 305 10.27 -3.26 22.61
C ASN A 305 8.77 -3.53 22.77
N THR A 306 7.90 -2.92 21.97
CA THR A 306 6.43 -2.97 22.14
C THR A 306 5.74 -2.80 20.80
N GLY A 307 4.66 -3.55 20.56
CA GLY A 307 3.85 -3.45 19.33
C GLY A 307 4.42 -4.23 18.15
N THR A 308 3.60 -4.41 17.13
CA THR A 308 4.02 -5.03 15.87
C THR A 308 4.66 -3.96 14.99
N PRO A 309 5.96 -4.05 14.68
CA PRO A 309 6.64 -3.03 13.88
C PRO A 309 6.10 -2.92 12.47
N VAL A 310 6.02 -1.69 11.98
CA VAL A 310 5.76 -1.38 10.57
C VAL A 310 6.99 -0.71 9.96
N TRP A 311 7.31 -1.11 8.73
CA TRP A 311 8.44 -0.54 7.99
C TRP A 311 8.20 0.93 7.62
N GLY A 312 9.24 1.77 7.69
CA GLY A 312 9.21 3.13 7.18
C GLY A 312 8.36 4.12 8.00
N ARG A 313 7.92 3.77 9.21
CA ARG A 313 7.14 4.65 10.09
C ARG A 313 7.89 5.93 10.49
N ARG A 314 9.22 5.90 10.51
CA ARG A 314 10.10 7.06 10.75
C ARG A 314 10.29 7.95 9.53
N VAL A 315 9.85 7.51 8.35
CA VAL A 315 9.77 8.35 7.17
C VAL A 315 8.42 9.08 7.19
N VAL A 316 8.47 10.40 7.21
CA VAL A 316 7.30 11.25 7.47
C VAL A 316 7.22 12.40 6.49
N LEU A 317 5.99 12.81 6.16
CA LEU A 317 5.71 13.97 5.35
C LEU A 317 5.62 15.21 6.24
N ILE A 318 6.37 16.26 5.88
CA ILE A 318 6.43 17.50 6.65
C ILE A 318 6.31 18.69 5.69
N PRO A 319 5.43 19.67 5.94
CA PRO A 319 5.37 20.92 5.20
C PRO A 319 6.65 21.73 5.40
N ILE A 320 7.15 22.27 4.30
CA ILE A 320 8.26 23.19 4.25
C ILE A 320 7.66 24.58 3.97
N ILE A 321 8.01 25.54 4.82
CA ILE A 321 7.44 26.89 4.81
C ILE A 321 8.57 27.91 4.73
N LYS A 322 8.39 28.93 3.91
CA LYS A 322 9.37 30.01 3.77
C LYS A 322 9.44 30.85 5.04
N GLN A 323 10.63 31.31 5.39
CA GLN A 323 10.83 32.16 6.55
C GLN A 323 9.97 33.43 6.51
N SER A 324 9.69 33.98 5.34
CA SER A 324 8.84 35.17 5.13
C SER A 324 7.38 34.99 5.52
N GLU A 325 6.89 33.76 5.65
CA GLU A 325 5.50 33.49 6.03
C GLU A 325 5.27 33.67 7.53
N PHE A 326 6.32 33.75 8.34
CA PHE A 326 6.20 33.84 9.78
C PHE A 326 6.26 35.30 10.26
N ASP A 327 5.11 35.87 10.61
CA ASP A 327 5.02 37.15 11.32
C ASP A 327 5.04 36.98 12.85
N ASN A 328 5.08 38.10 13.58
CA ASN A 328 5.00 38.15 15.04
C ASN A 328 3.56 37.85 15.53
N GLY A 329 3.32 36.66 16.10
CA GLY A 329 2.05 36.31 16.74
C GLY A 329 1.43 35.01 16.26
N ARG A 330 0.13 34.83 16.50
CA ARG A 330 -0.65 33.74 15.90
C ARG A 330 -1.01 34.16 14.49
N ASP A 331 -0.46 33.45 13.53
CA ASP A 331 -0.64 33.78 12.12
C ASP A 331 -0.96 32.55 11.27
N THR A 332 -1.45 32.81 10.07
CA THR A 332 -1.50 31.86 8.97
C THR A 332 -0.16 31.79 8.25
N VAL A 333 0.22 30.61 7.81
CA VAL A 333 1.40 30.38 6.99
C VAL A 333 1.00 29.66 5.71
N GLN A 334 1.59 30.04 4.57
CA GLN A 334 1.39 29.32 3.32
C GLN A 334 2.40 28.18 3.15
N ILE A 335 1.90 27.02 2.74
CA ILE A 335 2.74 25.86 2.47
C ILE A 335 3.48 26.05 1.16
N PHE A 336 4.81 26.11 1.22
CA PHE A 336 5.65 26.27 0.04
C PHE A 336 5.84 24.93 -0.71
N ARG A 337 6.10 23.85 0.03
CA ARG A 337 6.19 22.48 -0.50
C ARG A 337 6.03 21.46 0.62
N ILE A 338 5.89 20.18 0.31
CA ILE A 338 5.93 19.07 1.28
C ILE A 338 7.17 18.24 0.96
N GLY A 339 7.88 17.81 2.00
CA GLY A 339 9.07 16.98 1.88
C GLY A 339 8.92 15.66 2.63
N ALA A 340 9.61 14.63 2.15
CA ALA A 340 9.87 13.41 2.91
C ALA A 340 11.10 13.58 3.81
N PHE A 341 10.93 13.26 5.08
CA PHE A 341 11.96 13.39 6.09
C PHE A 341 12.08 12.11 6.91
N PHE A 342 13.30 11.80 7.36
CA PHE A 342 13.56 10.70 8.28
C PHE A 342 13.77 11.23 9.71
N LEU A 343 13.00 10.71 10.67
CA LEU A 343 13.12 11.05 12.08
C LEU A 343 14.35 10.38 12.71
N ASN A 344 15.31 11.18 13.19
CA ASN A 344 16.60 10.64 13.67
C ASN A 344 16.56 10.15 15.14
N SER A 345 15.86 10.86 16.01
CA SER A 345 15.84 10.56 17.45
C SER A 345 14.46 10.76 18.07
N ARG A 346 14.25 10.10 19.22
CA ARG A 346 13.08 10.35 20.05
C ARG A 346 13.24 11.66 20.81
N ILE A 347 12.13 12.13 21.35
CA ILE A 347 12.11 13.34 22.17
C ILE A 347 12.36 12.94 23.63
N GLY A 348 13.46 13.47 24.19
CA GLY A 348 13.82 13.30 25.60
C GLY A 348 12.82 13.93 26.57
N GLY A 349 12.95 13.61 27.86
CA GLY A 349 12.15 14.23 28.93
C GLY A 349 12.48 15.71 29.16
N GLY A 350 11.57 16.46 29.79
CA GLY A 350 11.73 17.89 30.09
C GLY A 350 10.96 18.82 29.14
N ASN A 351 11.42 20.06 28.95
CA ASN A 351 10.71 21.09 28.17
C ASN A 351 10.69 20.85 26.64
N GLY A 352 11.05 19.65 26.16
CA GLY A 352 10.88 19.25 24.77
C GLY A 352 11.94 19.86 23.86
N GLY A 353 13.11 19.21 23.83
CA GLY A 353 14.25 19.59 23.00
C GLY A 353 13.96 19.53 21.49
N ASP A 354 14.95 19.95 20.71
CA ASP A 354 14.84 20.05 19.27
C ASP A 354 14.60 18.68 18.63
N ILE A 355 13.66 18.63 17.70
CA ILE A 355 13.44 17.43 16.89
C ILE A 355 14.26 17.60 15.61
N GLN A 356 15.20 16.69 15.40
CA GLN A 356 16.01 16.66 14.20
C GLN A 356 15.49 15.63 13.21
N VAL A 357 15.39 16.06 11.96
CA VAL A 357 14.99 15.22 10.83
C VAL A 357 15.97 15.35 9.69
N GLU A 358 16.24 14.26 8.99
CA GLU A 358 17.05 14.26 7.78
C GLU A 358 16.14 14.45 6.57
N TYR A 359 16.48 15.37 5.67
CA TYR A 359 15.75 15.50 4.41
C TYR A 359 16.16 14.40 3.44
N ILE A 360 15.21 13.61 2.95
CA ILE A 360 15.51 12.46 2.08
C ILE A 360 15.79 12.93 0.65
N GLY A 361 14.96 13.83 0.12
CA GLY A 361 15.12 14.44 -1.21
C GLY A 361 15.15 13.47 -2.41
N LEU A 362 14.84 12.19 -2.18
CA LEU A 362 14.71 11.16 -3.19
C LEU A 362 13.24 10.85 -3.45
N ARG A 363 12.97 10.29 -4.64
CA ARG A 363 11.62 9.85 -4.98
C ARG A 363 11.19 8.73 -4.03
N THR A 364 10.28 9.07 -3.12
CA THR A 364 9.78 8.13 -2.11
C THR A 364 8.28 7.93 -2.30
N VAL A 365 7.83 6.68 -2.14
CA VAL A 365 6.40 6.36 -2.12
C VAL A 365 5.90 6.54 -0.69
N LEU A 366 5.06 7.55 -0.46
CA LEU A 366 4.56 7.88 0.88
C LEU A 366 3.13 8.41 0.84
N GLY A 367 2.36 8.00 1.84
CA GLY A 367 1.07 8.57 2.18
C GLY A 367 -0.08 8.14 1.27
N ALA A 368 -1.27 8.58 1.67
CA ALA A 368 -2.42 8.73 0.79
C ALA A 368 -2.37 10.16 0.25
N GLY A 369 -2.55 10.33 -1.05
CA GLY A 369 -2.40 11.62 -1.71
C GLY A 369 -2.71 11.47 -3.19
N GLY A 370 -2.76 12.60 -3.89
CA GLY A 370 -3.21 12.58 -5.27
C GLY A 370 -2.81 13.81 -6.06
N TYR A 371 -3.37 13.86 -7.26
CA TYR A 371 -3.17 14.97 -8.18
C TYR A 371 -4.52 15.64 -8.47
N ASP A 372 -4.67 16.89 -8.04
CA ASP A 372 -5.76 17.76 -8.45
C ASP A 372 -5.30 18.61 -9.65
N PRO A 373 -5.94 18.51 -10.83
CA PRO A 373 -5.64 19.36 -11.98
C PRO A 373 -5.75 20.86 -11.72
N ASN A 374 -6.51 21.28 -10.71
CA ASN A 374 -6.67 22.68 -10.32
C ASN A 374 -5.74 23.10 -9.16
N GLY A 375 -4.98 22.16 -8.61
CA GLY A 375 -4.08 22.39 -7.49
C GLY A 375 -2.72 22.96 -7.91
N GLY A 376 -1.82 23.10 -6.93
CA GLY A 376 -0.45 23.54 -7.16
C GLY A 376 0.39 22.58 -8.02
N PRO A 377 1.66 22.93 -8.29
CA PRO A 377 2.56 22.06 -9.03
C PRO A 377 2.79 20.72 -8.32
N GLY A 378 2.88 19.63 -9.09
CA GLY A 378 3.17 18.30 -8.55
C GLY A 378 4.59 18.17 -8.01
N MET A 379 4.73 17.43 -6.90
CA MET A 379 5.99 17.17 -6.22
C MET A 379 6.68 15.94 -6.81
N THR A 380 7.76 16.15 -7.57
CA THR A 380 8.43 15.08 -8.33
C THR A 380 9.24 14.09 -7.48
N GLU A 381 9.49 14.46 -6.22
CA GLU A 381 10.17 13.67 -5.19
C GLU A 381 9.22 12.79 -4.39
N LEU A 382 7.90 12.92 -4.60
CA LEU A 382 6.90 12.12 -3.91
C LEU A 382 6.05 11.38 -4.93
N SER A 383 5.48 10.27 -4.49
CA SER A 383 4.56 9.46 -5.28
C SER A 383 3.67 8.64 -4.36
N VAL A 384 2.54 8.20 -4.90
CA VAL A 384 1.64 7.24 -4.26
C VAL A 384 1.63 5.93 -5.05
N PRO A 385 1.39 4.78 -4.40
CA PRO A 385 1.35 3.51 -5.10
C PRO A 385 0.07 3.42 -5.95
N VAL A 386 0.21 3.09 -7.23
CA VAL A 386 -0.90 2.95 -8.17
C VAL A 386 -0.85 1.57 -8.82
N LEU A 387 -2.00 0.91 -8.88
CA LEU A 387 -2.17 -0.33 -9.63
C LEU A 387 -2.42 -0.01 -11.11
N TYR A 388 -1.64 -0.63 -11.99
CA TYR A 388 -1.76 -0.52 -13.44
C TYR A 388 -2.37 -1.83 -13.97
N ARG A 389 -3.54 -1.72 -14.58
CA ARG A 389 -4.27 -2.85 -15.17
C ARG A 389 -4.19 -2.83 -16.68
#